data_AF-A0A532T192-F1
#
_entry.id   AF-A0A532T192-F1
#
_cell.length_a   1.000
_cell.length_b   1.000
_cell.length_c   1.000
_cell.angle_alpha   90.00
_cell.angle_beta   90.00
_cell.angle_gamma   90.00
#
_symmetry.space_group_name_H-M   'P 1'
#
loop_
_entity.id
_entity.type
_entity.pdbx_description
1 polymer ?
#
loop_
_entity_poly.entity_id
_entity_poly.type
_entity_poly.pdbx_seq_one_letter_code
_entity_poly.pdbx_strand_id
1 'polypeptide(L)' 'STLSRAFWLGNRMLLHGRPSTFDEIKEKIEEVKVKDVQKMAQNIFTKDKINLSIVGPFKKKDKEEYNSLLQKLC' A
#
# COMPACT_ATOMS: atom_id res chain seq x y z
N SER A 1 -6.01 -11.16 -19.83
CA SER A 1 -5.38 -11.49 -21.12
C SER A 1 -4.09 -12.27 -20.87
N THR A 2 -3.48 -12.88 -21.90
CA THR A 2 -2.16 -13.55 -21.80
C THR A 2 -1.07 -12.64 -21.26
N LEU A 3 -1.09 -11.36 -21.64
CA LEU A 3 -0.15 -10.35 -21.18
C LEU A 3 -0.21 -10.15 -19.65
N SER A 4 -1.41 -10.02 -19.07
CA SER A 4 -1.56 -9.87 -17.61
C SER A 4 -0.98 -11.07 -16.85
N ARG A 5 -1.14 -12.29 -17.39
CA ARG A 5 -0.59 -13.51 -16.77
C ARG A 5 0.94 -13.54 -16.87
N ALA A 6 1.51 -13.12 -18.00
CA ALA A 6 2.95 -13.00 -18.17
C ALA A 6 3.56 -11.99 -17.20
N PHE A 7 2.95 -10.80 -17.06
CA PHE A 7 3.37 -9.80 -16.07
C PHE A 7 3.30 -10.34 -14.65
N TRP A 8 2.20 -11.02 -14.29
CA TRP A 8 2.04 -11.57 -12.96
C TRP A 8 3.13 -12.61 -12.63
N LEU A 9 3.38 -13.54 -13.55
CA LEU A 9 4.41 -14.57 -13.39
C LEU A 9 5.81 -13.95 -13.28
N GLY A 10 6.14 -13.00 -14.16
CA GLY A 10 7.42 -12.31 -14.13
C GLY A 10 7.66 -11.57 -12.81
N ASN A 11 6.67 -10.81 -12.32
CA ASN A 11 6.77 -10.12 -11.04
C ASN A 11 6.97 -11.09 -9.86
N ARG A 12 6.26 -12.23 -9.87
CA ARG A 12 6.42 -13.26 -8.83
C ARG A 12 7.81 -13.87 -8.83
N MET A 13 8.33 -14.21 -10.01
CA MET A 13 9.69 -14.73 -10.14
C MET A 13 10.75 -13.72 -9.69
N LEU A 14 10.63 -12.44 -10.07
CA LEU A 14 11.62 -11.41 -9.74
C LEU A 14 11.60 -11.00 -8.26
N LEU A 15 10.41 -10.84 -7.65
CA LEU A 15 10.28 -10.35 -6.27
C LEU A 15 10.32 -11.46 -5.23
N HIS A 16 9.96 -12.69 -5.61
CA HIS A 16 9.82 -13.81 -4.67
C HIS A 16 10.58 -15.07 -5.07
N GLY A 17 11.26 -15.10 -6.23
CA GLY A 17 12.06 -16.23 -6.69
C GLY A 17 11.26 -17.46 -7.13
N ARG A 18 9.92 -17.40 -7.12
CA ARG A 18 9.06 -18.54 -7.46
C ARG A 18 7.70 -18.10 -8.01
N PRO A 19 7.02 -18.95 -8.81
CA PRO A 19 5.60 -18.75 -9.08
C PRO A 19 4.78 -19.01 -7.81
N SER A 20 3.52 -18.59 -7.82
CA SER A 20 2.52 -19.07 -6.85
C SER A 20 1.41 -19.81 -7.59
N THR A 21 0.79 -20.78 -6.95
CA THR A 21 -0.43 -21.38 -7.51
C THR A 21 -1.65 -20.54 -7.12
N PHE A 22 -2.78 -20.79 -7.79
CA PHE A 22 -4.04 -20.15 -7.40
C PHE A 22 -4.44 -20.53 -5.97
N ASP A 23 -4.35 -21.81 -5.62
CA ASP A 23 -4.74 -22.31 -4.29
C ASP A 23 -3.87 -21.72 -3.19
N GLU A 24 -2.55 -21.63 -3.37
CA GLU A 24 -1.64 -20.98 -2.41
C GLU A 24 -2.02 -19.52 -2.12
N ILE A 25 -2.49 -18.78 -3.14
CA ILE A 25 -2.89 -17.38 -2.97
C ILE A 25 -4.24 -17.31 -2.27
N LYS A 26 -5.18 -18.17 -2.67
CA LYS A 26 -6.51 -18.26 -2.08
C LYS A 26 -6.41 -18.56 -0.58
N GLU A 27 -5.66 -19.59 -0.21
CA GLU A 27 -5.46 -19.99 1.19
C GLU A 27 -4.88 -18.83 2.02
N LYS A 28 -3.86 -18.13 1.50
CA LYS A 28 -3.27 -16.96 2.17
C LYS A 28 -4.25 -15.82 2.40
N ILE A 29 -5.21 -15.63 1.49
CA ILE A 29 -6.25 -14.60 1.64
C ILE A 29 -7.29 -15.06 2.68
N GLU A 30 -7.72 -16.32 2.60
CA GLU A 30 -8.74 -16.89 3.48
C GLU A 30 -8.27 -17.03 4.93
N GLU A 31 -6.96 -17.16 5.16
CA GLU A 31 -6.37 -17.23 6.51
C GLU A 31 -6.43 -15.89 7.28
N VAL A 32 -6.55 -14.75 6.58
CA VAL A 32 -6.47 -13.41 7.18
C VAL A 32 -7.60 -13.18 8.19
N LYS A 33 -7.24 -12.86 9.43
CA LYS A 33 -8.21 -12.54 10.51
C LYS A 33 -8.33 -11.05 10.72
N VAL A 34 -9.44 -10.64 11.33
CA VAL A 34 -9.70 -9.24 11.73
C VAL A 34 -8.54 -8.66 12.54
N LYS A 35 -7.99 -9.43 13.48
CA LYS A 35 -6.84 -9.01 14.30
C LYS A 35 -5.58 -8.72 13.48
N ASP A 36 -5.38 -9.41 12.37
CA ASP A 36 -4.20 -9.24 11.52
C ASP A 36 -4.32 -7.91 10.75
N VAL A 37 -5.53 -7.60 10.28
CA VAL A 37 -5.85 -6.31 9.66
C VAL A 37 -5.67 -5.17 10.66
N GLN A 38 -6.20 -5.30 11.88
CA GLN A 38 -6.05 -4.29 12.94
C GLN A 38 -4.59 -4.06 13.30
N LYS A 39 -3.81 -5.14 13.47
CA LYS A 39 -2.37 -5.07 13.73
C LYS A 39 -1.61 -4.37 12.59
N MET A 40 -1.95 -4.71 11.35
CA MET A 40 -1.31 -4.09 10.18
C MET A 40 -1.66 -2.60 10.08
N ALA A 41 -2.92 -2.22 10.33
CA ALA A 41 -3.36 -0.83 10.35
C ALA A 41 -2.57 0.00 11.37
N GLN A 42 -2.39 -0.51 12.59
CA GLN A 42 -1.60 0.16 13.63
C GLN A 42 -0.11 0.33 13.24
N ASN A 43 0.42 -0.57 12.41
CA ASN A 43 1.82 -0.49 11.95
C ASN A 43 2.02 0.43 10.74
N ILE A 44 0.99 0.63 9.92
CA ILE A 44 1.05 1.43 8.68
C ILE A 44 0.65 2.88 8.95
N PHE A 45 -0.45 3.10 9.67
CA PHE A 45 -1.01 4.43 9.91
C PHE A 45 -0.35 5.08 11.13
N THR A 46 0.95 5.31 11.05
CA THR A 46 1.73 6.03 12.06
C THR A 46 2.19 7.38 11.52
N LYS A 47 2.22 8.42 12.37
CA LYS A 47 2.53 9.82 11.96
C LYS A 47 3.83 9.95 11.17
N ASP A 48 4.82 9.14 11.51
CA ASP A 48 6.16 9.10 10.92
C ASP A 48 6.22 8.40 9.54
N LYS A 49 5.15 7.72 9.11
CA LYS A 49 5.11 6.97 7.83
C LYS A 49 4.23 7.59 6.75
N ILE A 50 3.68 8.78 6.99
CA ILE A 50 2.80 9.47 6.04
C ILE A 50 3.59 10.54 5.28
N ASN A 51 3.57 10.47 3.95
CA ASN A 51 4.17 11.45 3.07
C ASN A 51 3.08 12.17 2.26
N LEU A 52 3.17 13.50 2.14
CA LEU A 52 2.26 14.32 1.34
C LEU A 52 2.98 14.88 0.12
N SER A 53 2.44 14.62 -1.08
CA SER A 53 2.90 15.21 -2.33
C SER A 53 1.78 16.02 -2.96
N ILE A 54 2.06 17.27 -3.33
CA ILE A 54 1.10 18.21 -3.92
C ILE A 54 1.69 18.74 -5.21
N VAL A 55 0.94 18.61 -6.30
CA VAL A 55 1.35 19.06 -7.64
C VAL A 55 0.30 20.01 -8.19
N GLY A 56 0.71 21.20 -8.60
CA GLY A 56 -0.16 22.23 -9.17
C GLY A 56 0.33 23.65 -8.86
N PRO A 57 -0.40 24.69 -9.29
CA PRO A 57 -0.06 26.06 -8.96
C PRO A 57 -0.48 26.38 -7.51
N PHE A 58 0.47 26.34 -6.59
CA PHE A 58 0.24 26.72 -5.18
C PHE A 58 1.02 27.99 -4.82
N LYS A 59 0.46 28.75 -3.87
CA LYS A 59 1.07 29.94 -3.29
C LYS A 59 1.66 29.61 -1.92
N LYS A 60 2.62 30.42 -1.47
CA LYS A 60 3.26 30.26 -0.16
C LYS A 60 2.24 30.22 1.00
N LYS A 61 1.12 30.92 0.87
CA LYS A 61 0.02 30.94 1.86
C LYS A 61 -0.70 29.59 2.02
N ASP A 62 -0.65 28.72 1.01
CA ASP A 62 -1.36 27.44 1.02
C ASP A 62 -0.55 26.37 1.80
N LYS A 63 0.74 26.64 2.07
CA LYS A 63 1.65 25.71 2.76
C LYS A 63 1.18 25.31 4.16
N GLU A 64 0.68 26.27 4.94
CA GLU A 64 0.22 26.00 6.32
C GLU A 64 -1.04 25.13 6.33
N GLU A 65 -1.97 25.38 5.40
CA GLU A 65 -3.16 24.54 5.22
C GLU A 65 -2.76 23.09 4.92
N TYR A 66 -1.83 22.90 3.98
CA TYR A 66 -1.38 21.57 3.58
C TYR A 66 -0.61 20.84 4.68
N ASN A 67 0.24 21.54 5.42
CA ASN A 67 0.92 20.96 6.58
C ASN A 67 -0.06 20.49 7.66
N SER A 68 -1.19 21.20 7.83
CA SER A 68 -2.23 20.83 8.80
C SER A 68 -2.93 19.50 8.45
N LEU A 69 -2.92 19.06 7.18
CA LEU A 69 -3.55 17.81 6.77
C LEU A 69 -2.83 16.60 7.37
N LEU A 70 -1.49 16.63 7.41
CA LEU A 70 -0.69 15.56 8.02
C LEU A 70 -0.94 15.44 9.52
N GLN A 71 -1.23 16.55 10.20
CA GLN A 71 -1.50 16.56 11.65
C GLN A 71 -2.87 15.98 12.01
N LYS A 72 -3.84 16.03 11.09
CA LYS A 72 -5.22 15.54 11.29
C LYS A 72 -5.41 14.06 10.99
N LEU A 73 -4.46 13.44 10.27
CA LEU A 73 -4.57 12.06 9.78
C LEU A 73 -4.16 11.00 10.82
N CYS A 74 -3.72 11.41 12.01
CA CYS A 74 -3.38 10.55 13.15
C CYS A 74 -3.59 11.30 14.48
#